data_AF-A0A6J4XLD6-F1
#
_entry.id   AF-A0A6J4XLD6-F1
#
_cell.length_a   1.000
_cell.length_b   1.000
_cell.length_c   1.000
_cell.angle_alpha   90.00
_cell.angle_beta   90.00
_cell.angle_gamma   90.00
#
_symmetry.space_group_name_H-M   'P 1'
#
loop_
_entity.id
_entity.type
_entity.pdbx_description
1 polymer ?
#
loop_
_entity_poly.entity_id
_entity_poly.type
_entity_poly.pdbx_seq_one_letter_code
_entity_poly.pdbx_strand_id
1 'polypeptide(L)'
;MPNRSHYNSAHRMMNYLRKEGTAHSADAESQMPDCTYHAVLPDSDCVELLKTLDDNSVQLMVCDPPYNLNIADWDEFNDYIEWAAQWLAEVPRVLKKSGSIVIFGGFQYQSDYGGDLLEIMHYVRHNVPLRMVNLIIWYYKNGMGAHRFFSNRHEEIVWYTKTKKYLFNLDAVRVQYDEATKKAYLKDKRLRPESVEKGKNPTNVWEIPRLNGNSKERVGHETQKPVQLIDRIVKAMSNPGDLVLDFFAGSGSTTVASILNGRHSIASDLDPNLREYVDRLVEKKAGGEINPLKFELLDASQIDTLFEETNQDAA
;
A
#
# COMPACT_ATOMS: atom_id res chain seq x y z
N MET A 1 -9.63 21.35 -27.15
CA MET A 1 -10.00 21.56 -25.73
C MET A 1 -8.84 21.10 -24.86
N PRO A 2 -8.41 21.84 -23.83
CA PRO A 2 -7.36 21.36 -22.92
C PRO A 2 -7.84 20.07 -22.23
N ASN A 3 -6.96 19.07 -22.16
CA ASN A 3 -7.27 17.74 -21.66
C ASN A 3 -7.76 17.82 -20.20
N ARG A 4 -9.05 17.51 -19.97
CA ARG A 4 -9.68 17.65 -18.65
C ARG A 4 -9.18 16.61 -17.64
N SER A 5 -8.44 15.60 -18.05
CA SER A 5 -7.86 14.58 -17.15
C SER A 5 -6.78 15.11 -16.21
N HIS A 6 -6.12 16.23 -16.54
CA HIS A 6 -5.18 16.92 -15.64
C HIS A 6 -5.88 17.76 -14.56
N TYR A 7 -7.21 17.83 -14.54
CA TYR A 7 -8.00 18.56 -13.54
C TYR A 7 -8.45 17.65 -12.40
N ASN A 8 -7.52 16.87 -11.84
CA ASN A 8 -7.78 16.05 -10.67
C ASN A 8 -8.34 16.96 -9.54
N SER A 9 -9.53 16.61 -9.01
CA SER A 9 -10.18 17.33 -7.92
C SER A 9 -9.28 17.45 -6.68
N ALA A 10 -8.43 16.46 -6.43
CA ALA A 10 -7.44 16.49 -5.36
C ALA A 10 -6.41 17.61 -5.57
N HIS A 11 -5.93 17.80 -6.80
CA HIS A 11 -4.94 18.84 -7.10
C HIS A 11 -5.53 20.27 -7.01
N ARG A 12 -6.82 20.43 -7.35
CA ARG A 12 -7.56 21.68 -7.12
C ARG A 12 -7.81 21.94 -5.64
N MET A 13 -8.13 20.89 -4.88
CA MET A 13 -8.32 20.97 -3.43
C MET A 13 -7.02 21.35 -2.71
N MET A 14 -5.88 20.75 -3.06
CA MET A 14 -4.58 21.15 -2.48
C MET A 14 -4.25 22.62 -2.75
N ASN A 15 -4.49 23.10 -3.98
CA ASN A 15 -4.30 24.51 -4.32
C ASN A 15 -5.29 25.44 -3.61
N TYR A 16 -6.51 24.97 -3.30
CA TYR A 16 -7.52 25.70 -2.56
C TYR A 16 -7.18 25.79 -1.07
N LEU A 17 -6.86 24.65 -0.42
CA LEU A 17 -6.48 24.57 0.99
C LEU A 17 -5.24 25.44 1.29
N ARG A 18 -4.25 25.44 0.38
CA ARG A 18 -3.05 26.28 0.50
C ARG A 18 -3.34 27.78 0.36
N LYS A 19 -4.42 28.18 -0.33
CA LYS A 19 -4.87 29.59 -0.43
C LYS A 19 -5.66 30.03 0.80
N GLU A 20 -6.38 29.12 1.45
CA GLU A 20 -7.22 29.40 2.63
C GLU A 20 -6.47 29.26 3.96
N GLY A 21 -5.18 28.89 3.96
CA GLY A 21 -4.37 28.78 5.18
C GLY A 21 -4.70 27.57 6.07
N THR A 22 -5.54 26.65 5.61
CA THR A 22 -5.81 25.38 6.29
C THR A 22 -4.72 24.35 6.02
N ALA A 23 -4.05 23.89 7.08
CA ALA A 23 -3.05 22.82 7.04
C ALA A 23 -3.66 21.51 6.50
N HIS A 24 -2.90 20.79 5.66
CA HIS A 24 -3.27 19.47 5.18
C HIS A 24 -3.00 18.45 6.29
N SER A 25 -3.67 17.29 6.26
CA SER A 25 -3.37 16.15 7.15
C SER A 25 -1.90 15.71 7.13
N ALA A 26 -1.14 16.07 6.09
CA ALA A 26 0.30 15.81 5.95
C ALA A 26 1.19 16.78 6.75
N ASP A 27 0.62 17.85 7.33
CA ASP A 27 1.36 18.86 8.09
C ASP A 27 1.41 18.55 9.60
N ALA A 28 0.85 17.41 10.04
CA ALA A 28 1.01 16.96 11.42
C ALA A 28 2.44 16.45 11.64
N GLU A 29 3.18 17.06 12.57
CA GLU A 29 4.47 16.52 13.00
C GLU A 29 4.25 15.17 13.68
N SER A 30 4.71 14.09 13.05
CA SER A 30 4.72 12.75 13.63
C SER A 30 6.15 12.40 14.05
N GLN A 31 6.34 12.08 15.32
CA GLN A 31 7.63 11.63 15.84
C GLN A 31 7.82 10.13 15.53
N MET A 32 9.07 9.72 15.28
CA MET A 32 9.39 8.31 15.14
C MET A 32 9.22 7.62 16.50
N PRO A 33 8.47 6.51 16.59
CA PRO A 33 8.33 5.78 17.85
C PRO A 33 9.64 5.07 18.22
N ASP A 34 9.88 4.93 19.52
CA ASP A 34 11.06 4.23 20.06
C ASP A 34 11.01 2.72 19.80
N CYS A 35 9.80 2.16 19.67
CA CYS A 35 9.53 0.77 19.35
C CYS A 35 8.27 0.66 18.49
N THR A 36 8.20 -0.34 17.62
CA THR A 36 7.00 -0.65 16.82
C THR A 36 6.53 -2.08 17.07
N TYR A 37 5.22 -2.28 16.97
CA TYR A 37 4.58 -3.56 17.26
C TYR A 37 3.89 -4.10 16.01
N HIS A 38 4.06 -5.40 15.75
CA HIS A 38 3.64 -6.03 14.51
C HIS A 38 2.95 -7.37 14.78
N ALA A 39 1.63 -7.41 14.71
CA ALA A 39 0.87 -8.65 14.80
C ALA A 39 1.00 -9.44 13.49
N VAL A 40 1.39 -10.71 13.60
CA VAL A 40 1.51 -11.63 12.45
C VAL A 40 0.62 -12.84 12.72
N LEU A 41 -0.46 -12.94 11.96
CA LEU A 41 -1.60 -13.82 12.18
C LEU A 41 -1.73 -14.84 11.02
N PRO A 42 -0.96 -15.94 11.04
CA PRO A 42 -1.20 -17.07 10.14
C PRO A 42 -2.54 -17.75 10.44
N ASP A 43 -3.05 -18.54 9.49
CA ASP A 43 -4.33 -19.28 9.60
C ASP A 43 -5.52 -18.38 9.97
N SER A 44 -5.53 -17.14 9.49
CA SER A 44 -6.50 -16.12 9.87
C SER A 44 -7.32 -15.63 8.67
N ASP A 45 -8.64 -15.80 8.77
CA ASP A 45 -9.59 -15.33 7.76
C ASP A 45 -9.73 -13.81 7.78
N CYS A 46 -9.63 -13.18 6.60
CA CYS A 46 -9.64 -11.74 6.44
C CYS A 46 -10.97 -11.08 6.88
N VAL A 47 -12.11 -11.72 6.62
CA VAL A 47 -13.43 -11.17 6.94
C VAL A 47 -13.66 -11.23 8.44
N GLU A 48 -13.32 -12.34 9.08
CA GLU A 48 -13.42 -12.50 10.53
C GLU A 48 -12.49 -11.54 11.26
N LEU A 49 -11.22 -11.41 10.83
CA LEU A 49 -10.31 -10.41 11.39
C LEU A 49 -10.86 -8.99 11.25
N LEU A 50 -11.31 -8.59 10.06
CA LEU A 50 -11.80 -7.23 9.85
C LEU A 50 -12.95 -6.86 10.80
N LYS A 51 -13.85 -7.81 11.10
CA LYS A 51 -14.96 -7.63 12.05
C LYS A 51 -14.51 -7.40 13.49
N THR A 52 -13.31 -7.86 13.88
CA THR A 52 -12.79 -7.65 15.25
C THR A 52 -12.10 -6.30 15.42
N LEU A 53 -11.66 -5.66 14.33
CA LEU A 53 -10.97 -4.38 14.40
C LEU A 53 -11.92 -3.24 14.74
N ASP A 54 -11.45 -2.29 15.54
CA ASP A 54 -12.21 -1.09 15.92
C ASP A 54 -12.46 -0.15 14.73
N ASP A 55 -13.55 0.61 14.83
CA ASP A 55 -13.88 1.70 13.90
C ASP A 55 -12.77 2.77 13.90
N ASN A 56 -12.36 3.22 12.71
CA ASN A 56 -11.36 4.28 12.55
C ASN A 56 -10.00 3.98 13.22
N SER A 57 -9.57 2.73 13.29
CA SER A 57 -8.31 2.30 13.90
C SER A 57 -7.12 2.29 12.93
N VAL A 58 -7.35 1.97 11.65
CA VAL A 58 -6.27 1.73 10.67
C VAL A 58 -6.03 2.94 9.76
N GLN A 59 -4.77 3.36 9.62
CA GLN A 59 -4.43 4.46 8.71
C GLN A 59 -4.30 3.99 7.25
N LEU A 60 -3.65 2.85 7.02
CA LEU A 60 -3.36 2.36 5.68
C LEU A 60 -3.68 0.87 5.59
N MET A 61 -4.44 0.48 4.58
CA MET A 61 -4.61 -0.92 4.19
C MET A 61 -3.87 -1.20 2.88
N VAL A 62 -3.06 -2.25 2.86
CA VAL A 62 -2.43 -2.79 1.65
C VAL A 62 -3.09 -4.13 1.35
N CYS A 63 -3.65 -4.28 0.15
CA CYS A 63 -4.48 -5.43 -0.18
C CYS A 63 -4.09 -5.99 -1.55
N ASP A 64 -3.66 -7.26 -1.58
CA ASP A 64 -3.38 -8.04 -2.79
C ASP A 64 -4.25 -9.30 -2.75
N PRO A 65 -5.56 -9.19 -3.03
CA PRO A 65 -6.51 -10.27 -2.77
C PRO A 65 -6.34 -11.44 -3.76
N PRO A 66 -6.88 -12.64 -3.42
CA PRO A 66 -7.19 -13.65 -4.43
C PRO A 66 -8.08 -13.07 -5.53
N TYR A 67 -8.05 -13.71 -6.70
CA TYR A 67 -8.85 -13.33 -7.87
C TYR A 67 -9.46 -14.53 -8.60
N ASN A 68 -9.51 -15.69 -7.97
CA ASN A 68 -9.92 -16.97 -8.55
C ASN A 68 -9.24 -17.28 -9.89
N LEU A 69 -7.93 -17.05 -9.94
CA LEU A 69 -7.07 -17.31 -11.08
C LEU A 69 -6.56 -18.76 -11.10
N ASN A 70 -6.98 -19.59 -10.14
CA ASN A 70 -6.50 -20.96 -9.89
C ASN A 70 -4.97 -21.01 -9.75
N ILE A 71 -4.38 -19.96 -9.15
CA ILE A 71 -2.92 -19.90 -8.91
C ILE A 71 -2.55 -20.76 -7.69
N ALA A 72 -3.45 -20.88 -6.71
CA ALA A 72 -3.27 -21.68 -5.50
C ALA A 72 -4.62 -22.18 -4.97
N ASP A 73 -4.61 -23.18 -4.09
CA ASP A 73 -5.81 -23.88 -3.58
C ASP A 73 -6.79 -22.97 -2.80
N TRP A 74 -6.35 -21.79 -2.35
CA TRP A 74 -7.18 -20.81 -1.63
C TRP A 74 -7.96 -19.84 -2.55
N ASP A 75 -7.87 -20.05 -3.87
CA ASP A 75 -8.35 -19.15 -4.93
C ASP A 75 -9.61 -19.73 -5.62
N GLU A 76 -10.54 -20.34 -4.87
CA GLU A 76 -11.80 -20.92 -5.40
C GLU A 76 -13.04 -20.39 -4.65
N PHE A 77 -13.83 -19.51 -5.30
CA PHE A 77 -15.14 -19.04 -4.82
C PHE A 77 -16.21 -19.17 -5.93
N ASN A 78 -17.43 -19.57 -5.58
CA ASN A 78 -18.54 -19.70 -6.54
C ASN A 78 -18.97 -18.36 -7.15
N ASP A 79 -18.87 -17.28 -6.37
CA ASP A 79 -19.04 -15.89 -6.82
C ASP A 79 -17.98 -15.03 -6.10
N TYR A 80 -16.95 -14.64 -6.87
CA TYR A 80 -15.83 -13.85 -6.35
C TYR A 80 -16.28 -12.54 -5.72
N ILE A 81 -17.26 -11.85 -6.34
CA ILE A 81 -17.68 -10.53 -5.89
C ILE A 81 -18.56 -10.62 -4.65
N GLU A 82 -19.38 -11.66 -4.50
CA GLU A 82 -20.12 -11.89 -3.25
C GLU A 82 -19.17 -12.13 -2.07
N TRP A 83 -18.10 -12.89 -2.26
CA TRP A 83 -17.06 -13.03 -1.23
C TRP A 83 -16.35 -11.70 -0.98
N ALA A 84 -15.90 -11.02 -2.05
CA ALA A 84 -15.14 -9.77 -1.92
C ALA A 84 -15.96 -8.65 -1.26
N ALA A 85 -17.27 -8.62 -1.51
CA ALA A 85 -18.22 -7.70 -0.89
C ALA A 85 -18.16 -7.73 0.64
N GLN A 86 -17.87 -8.87 1.26
CA GLN A 86 -17.85 -9.03 2.72
C GLN A 86 -16.70 -8.22 3.34
N TRP A 87 -15.46 -8.40 2.88
CA TRP A 87 -14.34 -7.61 3.39
C TRP A 87 -14.39 -6.15 2.91
N LEU A 88 -14.88 -5.90 1.69
CA LEU A 88 -15.06 -4.54 1.18
C LEU A 88 -16.03 -3.70 2.03
N ALA A 89 -17.04 -4.32 2.64
CA ALA A 89 -18.00 -3.65 3.52
C ALA A 89 -17.35 -3.13 4.82
N GLU A 90 -16.32 -3.84 5.32
CA GLU A 90 -15.61 -3.48 6.55
C GLU A 90 -14.56 -2.38 6.34
N VAL A 91 -14.00 -2.26 5.14
CA VAL A 91 -12.93 -1.29 4.84
C VAL A 91 -13.26 0.16 5.27
N PRO A 92 -14.43 0.74 4.91
CA PRO A 92 -14.77 2.10 5.33
C PRO A 92 -14.94 2.24 6.84
N ARG A 93 -15.36 1.18 7.56
CA ARG A 93 -15.57 1.21 9.01
C ARG A 93 -14.21 1.31 9.71
N VAL A 94 -13.31 0.40 9.39
CA VAL A 94 -11.99 0.25 10.03
C VAL A 94 -11.02 1.40 9.70
N LEU A 95 -11.03 1.94 8.47
CA LEU A 95 -10.13 3.03 8.10
C LEU A 95 -10.34 4.30 8.95
N LYS A 96 -9.27 4.96 9.41
CA LYS A 96 -9.28 6.33 9.92
C LYS A 96 -9.91 7.28 8.90
N LYS A 97 -10.42 8.45 9.34
CA LYS A 97 -10.96 9.48 8.40
C LYS A 97 -9.92 9.95 7.37
N SER A 98 -8.64 9.95 7.74
CA SER A 98 -7.48 10.24 6.89
C SER A 98 -6.96 9.02 6.13
N GLY A 99 -7.58 7.86 6.31
CA GLY A 99 -7.07 6.57 5.89
C GLY A 99 -7.25 6.26 4.41
N SER A 100 -6.38 5.37 3.93
CA SER A 100 -6.32 4.90 2.54
C SER A 100 -6.32 3.37 2.49
N ILE A 101 -6.85 2.83 1.40
CA ILE A 101 -6.59 1.45 0.98
C ILE A 101 -6.00 1.46 -0.42
N VAL A 102 -5.01 0.60 -0.65
CA VAL A 102 -4.56 0.24 -1.99
C VAL A 102 -4.95 -1.20 -2.28
N ILE A 103 -5.46 -1.46 -3.49
CA ILE A 103 -5.83 -2.80 -3.93
C ILE A 103 -5.04 -3.11 -5.21
N PHE A 104 -4.22 -4.14 -5.16
CA PHE A 104 -3.48 -4.67 -6.31
C PHE A 104 -4.38 -5.55 -7.16
N GLY A 105 -4.12 -5.61 -8.47
CA GLY A 105 -4.74 -6.57 -9.36
C GLY A 105 -4.49 -6.23 -10.82
N GLY A 106 -4.69 -7.21 -11.70
CA GLY A 106 -4.66 -6.99 -13.14
C GLY A 106 -6.05 -6.69 -13.71
N PHE A 107 -6.09 -6.27 -14.98
CA PHE A 107 -7.30 -6.18 -15.79
C PHE A 107 -7.43 -7.31 -16.83
N GLN A 108 -6.80 -8.46 -16.57
CA GLN A 108 -6.72 -9.58 -17.52
C GLN A 108 -7.64 -10.72 -17.12
N TYR A 109 -8.92 -10.40 -16.89
CA TYR A 109 -9.99 -11.37 -16.69
C TYR A 109 -10.00 -12.45 -17.79
N GLN A 110 -10.05 -13.73 -17.40
CA GLN A 110 -10.02 -14.86 -18.35
C GLN A 110 -11.30 -15.70 -18.38
N SER A 111 -12.13 -15.70 -17.33
CA SER A 111 -13.35 -16.53 -17.28
C SER A 111 -14.34 -16.11 -16.20
N ASP A 112 -15.61 -16.45 -16.45
CA ASP A 112 -16.81 -16.25 -15.60
C ASP A 112 -16.69 -16.74 -14.14
N TYR A 113 -15.70 -17.59 -13.84
CA TYR A 113 -15.43 -18.14 -12.49
C TYR A 113 -14.37 -17.35 -11.69
N GLY A 114 -13.67 -16.43 -12.37
CA GLY A 114 -12.63 -15.57 -11.82
C GLY A 114 -13.15 -14.20 -11.40
N GLY A 115 -12.31 -13.39 -10.77
CA GLY A 115 -12.47 -11.95 -10.62
C GLY A 115 -11.27 -11.20 -11.16
N ASP A 116 -11.36 -9.87 -11.23
CA ASP A 116 -10.19 -9.02 -11.44
C ASP A 116 -10.38 -7.64 -10.77
N LEU A 117 -9.40 -6.75 -10.93
CA LEU A 117 -9.47 -5.43 -10.30
C LEU A 117 -10.61 -4.58 -10.87
N LEU A 118 -11.04 -4.80 -12.10
CA LEU A 118 -12.12 -4.06 -12.73
C LEU A 118 -13.45 -4.37 -12.06
N GLU A 119 -13.70 -5.64 -11.71
CA GLU A 119 -14.89 -6.06 -10.97
C GLU A 119 -14.93 -5.44 -9.55
N ILE A 120 -13.82 -5.47 -8.80
CA ILE A 120 -13.71 -4.76 -7.52
C ILE A 120 -13.99 -3.26 -7.69
N MET A 121 -13.37 -2.62 -8.70
CA MET A 121 -13.55 -1.20 -8.94
C MET A 121 -14.99 -0.85 -9.31
N HIS A 122 -15.67 -1.72 -10.07
CA HIS A 122 -17.08 -1.59 -10.40
C HIS A 122 -17.93 -1.68 -9.13
N TYR A 123 -17.74 -2.73 -8.33
CA TYR A 123 -18.49 -2.93 -7.09
C TYR A 123 -18.29 -1.76 -6.11
N VAL A 124 -17.04 -1.35 -5.86
CA VAL A 124 -16.72 -0.22 -4.96
C VAL A 124 -17.41 1.06 -5.41
N ARG A 125 -17.42 1.35 -6.72
CA ARG A 125 -18.06 2.55 -7.26
C ARG A 125 -19.55 2.64 -6.91
N HIS A 126 -20.25 1.52 -6.81
CA HIS A 126 -21.69 1.48 -6.63
C HIS A 126 -22.12 1.16 -5.20
N ASN A 127 -21.31 0.42 -4.43
CA ASN A 127 -21.75 -0.17 -3.16
C ASN A 127 -20.92 0.27 -1.94
N VAL A 128 -19.72 0.84 -2.14
CA VAL A 128 -18.81 1.14 -1.03
C VAL A 128 -18.49 2.64 -1.01
N PRO A 129 -18.64 3.35 0.13
CA PRO A 129 -18.46 4.81 0.21
C PRO A 129 -16.99 5.24 0.23
N LEU A 130 -16.19 4.75 -0.72
CA LEU A 130 -14.78 5.11 -0.91
C LEU A 130 -14.59 6.05 -2.09
N ARG A 131 -13.49 6.81 -2.06
CA ARG A 131 -13.13 7.75 -3.12
C ARG A 131 -11.86 7.30 -3.82
N MET A 132 -11.98 7.00 -5.11
CA MET A 132 -10.82 6.69 -5.95
C MET A 132 -9.96 7.95 -6.13
N VAL A 133 -8.67 7.86 -5.86
CA VAL A 133 -7.71 8.97 -6.03
C VAL A 133 -6.83 8.77 -7.24
N ASN A 134 -6.25 7.58 -7.39
CA ASN A 134 -5.46 7.20 -8.55
C ASN A 134 -5.69 5.73 -8.92
N LEU A 135 -5.60 5.47 -10.23
CA LEU A 135 -5.15 4.18 -10.73
C LEU A 135 -3.65 4.32 -10.99
N ILE A 136 -2.85 3.54 -10.28
CA ILE A 136 -1.40 3.47 -10.41
C ILE A 136 -1.06 2.27 -11.30
N ILE A 137 -0.14 2.47 -12.24
CA ILE A 137 0.38 1.42 -13.09
C ILE A 137 1.75 1.03 -12.55
N TRP A 138 1.85 -0.16 -11.98
CA TRP A 138 3.13 -0.76 -11.66
C TRP A 138 3.72 -1.37 -12.93
N TYR A 139 4.70 -0.70 -13.50
CA TYR A 139 5.42 -1.15 -14.68
C TYR A 139 6.69 -1.91 -14.30
N TYR A 140 6.90 -3.08 -14.88
CA TYR A 140 8.09 -3.90 -14.71
C TYR A 140 8.69 -4.30 -16.05
N LYS A 141 10.02 -4.16 -16.19
CA LYS A 141 10.73 -4.43 -17.47
C LYS A 141 10.71 -5.90 -17.90
N ASN A 142 10.79 -6.81 -16.93
CA ASN A 142 10.98 -8.22 -17.18
C ASN A 142 9.66 -8.99 -17.12
N GLY A 143 9.46 -9.92 -18.04
CA GLY A 143 8.31 -10.82 -18.05
C GLY A 143 8.36 -11.79 -19.23
N MET A 144 7.37 -12.68 -19.31
CA MET A 144 7.25 -13.61 -20.43
C MET A 144 7.02 -12.86 -21.75
N GLY A 145 7.64 -13.33 -22.83
CA GLY A 145 7.34 -12.84 -24.17
C GLY A 145 6.02 -13.42 -24.68
N ALA A 146 5.35 -12.70 -25.58
CA ALA A 146 4.13 -13.16 -26.23
C ALA A 146 4.21 -12.89 -27.74
N HIS A 147 3.70 -13.83 -28.55
CA HIS A 147 3.70 -13.74 -30.01
C HIS A 147 2.35 -13.31 -30.61
N ARG A 148 1.26 -13.46 -29.84
CA ARG A 148 -0.13 -13.22 -30.31
C ARG A 148 -0.76 -11.92 -29.78
N PHE A 149 -0.10 -11.25 -28.84
CA PHE A 149 -0.54 -10.01 -28.21
C PHE A 149 0.68 -9.28 -27.60
N PHE A 150 0.50 -8.02 -27.18
CA PHE A 150 1.55 -7.27 -26.52
C PHE A 150 1.89 -7.90 -25.16
N SER A 151 3.17 -8.18 -24.92
CA SER A 151 3.60 -8.86 -23.69
C SER A 151 3.21 -8.03 -22.45
N ASN A 152 2.53 -8.67 -21.49
CA ASN A 152 2.13 -7.97 -20.27
C ASN A 152 3.36 -7.53 -19.45
N ARG A 153 3.41 -6.25 -19.09
CA ARG A 153 4.51 -5.62 -18.35
C ARG A 153 4.01 -4.71 -17.25
N HIS A 154 2.74 -4.84 -16.87
CA HIS A 154 2.17 -4.04 -15.80
C HIS A 154 1.20 -4.83 -14.94
N GLU A 155 0.92 -4.23 -13.80
CA GLU A 155 -0.15 -4.60 -12.88
C GLU A 155 -0.70 -3.29 -12.31
N GLU A 156 -1.99 -3.25 -12.03
CA GLU A 156 -2.65 -2.06 -11.51
C GLU A 156 -2.67 -2.04 -9.99
N ILE A 157 -2.68 -0.83 -9.44
CA ILE A 157 -2.93 -0.57 -8.02
C ILE A 157 -3.97 0.53 -7.96
N VAL A 158 -5.17 0.23 -7.49
CA VAL A 158 -6.19 1.27 -7.25
C VAL A 158 -6.01 1.82 -5.84
N TRP A 159 -5.94 3.14 -5.73
CA TRP A 159 -5.88 3.85 -4.46
C TRP A 159 -7.23 4.47 -4.14
N TYR A 160 -7.84 4.00 -3.05
CA TYR A 160 -9.06 4.53 -2.47
C TYR A 160 -8.79 5.22 -1.13
N THR A 161 -9.68 6.16 -0.79
CA THR A 161 -9.62 6.92 0.47
C THR A 161 -10.99 6.98 1.11
N LYS A 162 -11.03 6.95 2.45
CA LYS A 162 -12.29 7.07 3.20
C LYS A 162 -12.93 8.45 3.04
N THR A 163 -12.11 9.51 3.03
CA THR A 163 -12.61 10.88 2.88
C THR A 163 -11.71 11.71 1.97
N LYS A 164 -12.17 12.93 1.65
CA LYS A 164 -11.36 13.92 0.91
C LYS A 164 -10.18 14.50 1.71
N LYS A 165 -10.07 14.20 3.01
CA LYS A 165 -8.99 14.67 3.91
C LYS A 165 -7.96 13.56 4.18
N TYR A 166 -7.68 12.75 3.17
CA TYR A 166 -6.71 11.66 3.27
C TYR A 166 -5.30 12.19 3.51
N LEU A 167 -4.48 11.40 4.21
CA LEU A 167 -3.04 11.68 4.38
C LEU A 167 -2.29 11.39 3.08
N PHE A 168 -1.39 12.29 2.68
CA PHE A 168 -0.50 12.06 1.54
C PHE A 168 0.83 12.80 1.66
N ASN A 169 1.89 12.04 1.94
CA ASN A 169 3.25 12.54 2.15
C ASN A 169 4.06 12.53 0.85
N LEU A 170 3.74 13.44 -0.07
CA LEU A 170 4.40 13.48 -1.38
C LEU A 170 5.93 13.62 -1.27
N ASP A 171 6.40 14.48 -0.38
CA ASP A 171 7.83 14.79 -0.22
C ASP A 171 8.63 13.55 0.23
N ALA A 172 8.00 12.60 0.96
CA ALA A 172 8.62 11.34 1.38
C ALA A 172 8.85 10.35 0.23
N VAL A 173 8.23 10.56 -0.93
CA VAL A 173 8.29 9.65 -2.08
C VAL A 173 8.72 10.32 -3.38
N ARG A 174 9.26 11.55 -3.30
CA ARG A 174 9.83 12.22 -4.47
C ARG A 174 11.03 11.47 -5.01
N VAL A 175 11.13 11.48 -6.33
CA VAL A 175 12.30 10.95 -7.04
C VAL A 175 13.31 12.08 -7.20
N GLN A 176 14.52 11.87 -6.69
CA GLN A 176 15.60 12.84 -6.83
C GLN A 176 16.04 12.94 -8.29
N TYR A 177 16.42 14.15 -8.69
CA TYR A 177 17.10 14.36 -9.97
C TYR A 177 18.55 13.87 -9.86
N ASP A 178 19.14 13.42 -10.97
CA ASP A 178 20.58 13.28 -11.03
C ASP A 178 21.26 14.65 -10.86
N GLU A 179 22.50 14.65 -10.38
CA GLU A 179 23.25 15.87 -10.05
C GLU A 179 23.36 16.85 -11.23
N ALA A 180 23.52 16.35 -12.45
CA ALA A 180 23.63 17.18 -13.64
C ALA A 180 22.31 17.87 -13.96
N THR A 181 21.19 17.13 -13.94
CA THR A 181 19.84 17.66 -14.14
C THR A 181 19.49 18.67 -13.05
N LYS A 182 19.76 18.34 -11.77
CA LYS A 182 19.50 19.21 -10.63
C LYS A 182 20.22 20.55 -10.79
N LYS A 183 21.52 20.52 -11.09
CA LYS A 183 22.35 21.72 -11.32
C LYS A 183 21.86 22.55 -12.51
N ALA A 184 21.38 21.92 -13.57
CA ALA A 184 20.80 22.62 -14.71
C ALA A 184 19.50 23.33 -14.32
N TYR A 185 18.62 22.66 -13.58
CA TYR A 185 17.32 23.19 -13.17
C TYR A 185 17.43 24.34 -12.17
N LEU A 186 18.39 24.29 -11.23
CA LEU A 186 18.64 25.39 -10.29
C LEU A 186 19.10 26.69 -10.97
N LYS A 187 19.62 26.62 -12.20
CA LYS A 187 19.98 27.81 -12.99
C LYS A 187 18.79 28.41 -13.75
N ASP A 188 17.73 27.63 -13.97
CA ASP A 188 16.55 28.10 -14.67
C ASP A 188 15.63 28.88 -13.72
N LYS A 189 15.67 30.21 -13.85
CA LYS A 189 14.87 31.14 -13.02
C LYS A 189 13.35 30.95 -13.15
N ARG A 190 12.87 30.18 -14.13
CA ARG A 190 11.45 29.84 -14.29
C ARG A 190 11.00 28.75 -13.32
N LEU A 191 11.94 27.95 -12.81
CA LEU A 191 11.68 26.86 -11.88
C LEU A 191 11.83 27.35 -10.44
N ARG A 192 11.08 26.73 -9.52
CA ARG A 192 11.18 27.03 -8.09
C ARG A 192 12.32 26.19 -7.49
N PRO A 193 13.36 26.81 -6.90
CA PRO A 193 14.49 26.05 -6.33
C PRO A 193 14.05 25.02 -5.30
N GLU A 194 13.13 25.37 -4.40
CA GLU A 194 12.55 24.44 -3.41
C GLU A 194 11.98 23.16 -4.06
N SER A 195 11.27 23.29 -5.19
CA SER A 195 10.69 22.12 -5.88
C SER A 195 11.74 21.28 -6.59
N VAL A 196 12.84 21.90 -7.02
CA VAL A 196 13.99 21.19 -7.61
C VAL A 196 14.74 20.42 -6.51
N GLU A 197 14.97 21.05 -5.35
CA GLU A 197 15.61 20.42 -4.19
C GLU A 197 14.81 19.24 -3.65
N LYS A 198 13.48 19.38 -3.57
CA LYS A 198 12.61 18.30 -3.10
C LYS A 198 12.58 17.09 -4.06
N GLY A 199 12.77 17.31 -5.36
CA GLY A 199 12.67 16.28 -6.40
C GLY A 199 11.31 16.22 -7.08
N LYS A 200 11.16 15.33 -8.07
CA LYS A 200 9.92 15.20 -8.87
C LYS A 200 8.90 14.29 -8.21
N ASN A 201 7.62 14.57 -8.45
CA ASN A 201 6.53 13.64 -8.14
C ASN A 201 6.78 12.31 -8.90
N PRO A 202 6.64 11.14 -8.25
CA PRO A 202 6.90 9.84 -8.87
C PRO A 202 5.90 9.46 -9.97
N THR A 203 4.87 10.28 -10.19
CA THR A 203 3.72 10.04 -11.08
C THR A 203 2.87 8.86 -10.59
N ASN A 204 1.88 8.46 -11.37
CA ASN A 204 1.10 7.25 -11.16
C ASN A 204 1.55 6.09 -12.08
N VAL A 205 2.72 6.18 -12.72
CA VAL A 205 3.33 5.06 -13.44
C VAL A 205 4.67 4.77 -12.79
N TRP A 206 4.78 3.63 -12.12
CA TRP A 206 5.91 3.28 -11.29
C TRP A 206 6.73 2.19 -11.94
N GLU A 207 7.93 2.56 -12.40
CA GLU A 207 8.91 1.59 -12.86
C GLU A 207 9.64 0.99 -11.66
N ILE A 208 9.20 -0.19 -11.22
CA ILE A 208 9.79 -0.94 -10.11
C ILE A 208 9.92 -2.42 -10.55
N PRO A 209 11.11 -3.04 -10.44
CA PRO A 209 11.28 -4.42 -10.88
C PRO A 209 10.50 -5.41 -10.01
N ARG A 210 9.92 -6.46 -10.62
CA ARG A 210 9.47 -7.65 -9.90
C ARG A 210 10.64 -8.41 -9.30
N LEU A 211 10.37 -9.21 -8.27
CA LEU A 211 11.36 -10.12 -7.72
C LEU A 211 11.62 -11.27 -8.70
N ASN A 212 12.86 -11.38 -9.17
CA ASN A 212 13.31 -12.56 -9.90
C ASN A 212 13.55 -13.74 -8.92
N GLY A 213 13.73 -14.95 -9.44
CA GLY A 213 13.95 -16.16 -8.63
C GLY A 213 15.20 -16.10 -7.74
N ASN A 214 16.20 -15.32 -8.12
CA ASN A 214 17.47 -15.17 -7.39
C ASN A 214 17.49 -13.94 -6.46
N SER A 215 16.36 -13.27 -6.27
CA SER A 215 16.31 -12.08 -5.43
C SER A 215 16.65 -12.46 -3.99
N LYS A 216 17.57 -11.72 -3.37
CA LYS A 216 17.89 -11.88 -1.95
C LYS A 216 16.68 -11.72 -1.05
N GLU A 217 15.67 -10.98 -1.51
CA GLU A 217 14.41 -10.72 -0.82
C GLU A 217 13.44 -11.92 -0.80
N ARG A 218 13.58 -12.90 -1.70
CA ARG A 218 12.60 -14.00 -1.77
C ARG A 218 12.56 -14.87 -0.51
N VAL A 219 11.38 -15.14 0.03
CA VAL A 219 11.23 -15.97 1.24
C VAL A 219 10.54 -17.32 1.02
N GLY A 220 9.96 -17.54 -0.16
CA GLY A 220 9.31 -18.79 -0.53
C GLY A 220 7.93 -18.58 -1.15
N HIS A 221 7.26 -17.48 -0.81
CA HIS A 221 5.95 -17.13 -1.37
C HIS A 221 6.01 -16.84 -2.87
N GLU A 222 5.06 -17.38 -3.63
CA GLU A 222 5.09 -17.38 -5.10
C GLU A 222 4.97 -15.97 -5.68
N THR A 223 3.98 -15.22 -5.19
CA THR A 223 3.55 -13.91 -5.70
C THR A 223 4.13 -12.74 -4.90
N GLN A 224 5.21 -12.96 -4.13
CA GLN A 224 5.83 -11.94 -3.27
C GLN A 224 6.06 -10.60 -4.00
N LYS A 225 5.41 -9.55 -3.50
CA LYS A 225 5.58 -8.17 -3.97
C LYS A 225 6.90 -7.59 -3.44
N PRO A 226 7.66 -6.79 -4.23
CA PRO A 226 8.90 -6.16 -3.77
C PRO A 226 8.67 -5.19 -2.62
N VAL A 227 9.48 -5.25 -1.56
CA VAL A 227 9.42 -4.31 -0.42
C VAL A 227 9.59 -2.87 -0.89
N GLN A 228 10.37 -2.61 -1.95
CA GLN A 228 10.51 -1.26 -2.53
C GLN A 228 9.17 -0.67 -3.03
N LEU A 229 8.29 -1.52 -3.56
CA LEU A 229 6.98 -1.10 -4.05
C LEU A 229 6.08 -0.72 -2.86
N ILE A 230 6.06 -1.57 -1.83
CA ILE A 230 5.25 -1.37 -0.63
C ILE A 230 5.78 -0.20 0.22
N ASP A 231 7.10 -0.02 0.32
CA ASP A 231 7.76 1.10 1.00
C ASP A 231 7.29 2.46 0.47
N ARG A 232 7.12 2.59 -0.85
CA ARG A 232 6.57 3.82 -1.46
C ARG A 232 5.12 4.06 -1.00
N ILE A 233 4.31 3.02 -0.90
CA ILE A 233 2.90 3.12 -0.48
C ILE A 233 2.82 3.53 0.99
N VAL A 234 3.57 2.83 1.86
CA VAL A 234 3.65 3.10 3.30
C VAL A 234 4.11 4.54 3.55
N LYS A 235 5.23 4.97 2.97
CA LYS A 235 5.74 6.34 3.12
C LYS A 235 4.74 7.39 2.67
N ALA A 236 4.02 7.16 1.57
CA ALA A 236 3.10 8.13 1.00
C ALA A 236 1.79 8.25 1.77
N MET A 237 1.29 7.19 2.40
CA MET A 237 -0.11 7.12 2.89
C MET A 237 -0.25 6.89 4.40
N SER A 238 0.85 6.79 5.14
CA SER A 238 0.90 6.75 6.60
C SER A 238 2.05 7.59 7.16
N ASN A 239 1.97 7.97 8.43
CA ASN A 239 3.05 8.60 9.20
C ASN A 239 3.74 7.57 10.11
N PRO A 240 4.97 7.83 10.60
CA PRO A 240 5.51 7.11 11.76
C PRO A 240 4.48 6.98 12.89
N GLY A 241 4.43 5.83 13.55
CA GLY A 241 3.44 5.51 14.60
C GLY A 241 2.04 5.14 14.09
N ASP A 242 1.74 5.28 12.79
CA ASP A 242 0.45 4.81 12.28
C ASP A 242 0.38 3.28 12.16
N LEU A 243 -0.84 2.76 12.28
CA LEU A 243 -1.16 1.36 12.06
C LEU A 243 -1.43 1.06 10.57
N VAL A 244 -0.68 0.10 10.02
CA VAL A 244 -0.82 -0.42 8.66
C VAL A 244 -1.37 -1.85 8.70
N LEU A 245 -2.45 -2.13 7.97
CA LEU A 245 -3.08 -3.45 7.89
C LEU A 245 -2.84 -4.09 6.53
N ASP A 246 -2.54 -5.38 6.53
CA ASP A 246 -2.55 -6.25 5.37
C ASP A 246 -3.25 -7.56 5.74
N PHE A 247 -4.45 -7.78 5.19
CA PHE A 247 -5.26 -8.96 5.46
C PHE A 247 -5.21 -10.01 4.34
N PHE A 248 -4.26 -9.85 3.41
CA PHE A 248 -3.81 -10.85 2.43
C PHE A 248 -2.28 -10.80 2.37
N ALA A 249 -1.65 -10.94 3.55
CA ALA A 249 -0.28 -10.52 3.75
C ALA A 249 0.75 -11.32 2.95
N GLY A 250 0.41 -12.54 2.54
CA GLY A 250 1.25 -13.46 1.77
C GLY A 250 2.66 -13.57 2.36
N SER A 251 3.63 -12.94 1.70
CA SER A 251 5.04 -12.96 2.12
C SER A 251 5.39 -12.00 3.26
N GLY A 252 4.47 -11.17 3.73
CA GLY A 252 4.72 -10.18 4.78
C GLY A 252 5.48 -8.92 4.35
N SER A 253 5.48 -8.59 3.05
CA SER A 253 6.21 -7.41 2.54
C SER A 253 5.70 -6.09 3.14
N THR A 254 4.41 -6.00 3.47
CA THR A 254 3.81 -4.85 4.16
C THR A 254 4.33 -4.69 5.58
N THR A 255 4.38 -5.77 6.37
CA THR A 255 4.96 -5.75 7.72
C THR A 255 6.40 -5.26 7.70
N VAL A 256 7.22 -5.79 6.78
CA VAL A 256 8.63 -5.39 6.69
C VAL A 256 8.78 -3.94 6.22
N ALA A 257 7.97 -3.48 5.27
CA ALA A 257 7.95 -2.06 4.90
C ALA A 257 7.53 -1.16 6.08
N SER A 258 6.59 -1.60 6.92
CA SER A 258 6.17 -0.88 8.11
C SER A 258 7.28 -0.80 9.17
N ILE A 259 7.97 -1.90 9.45
CA ILE A 259 9.14 -1.93 10.36
C ILE A 259 10.19 -0.92 9.91
N LEU A 260 10.59 -0.97 8.64
CA LEU A 260 11.62 -0.09 8.07
C LEU A 260 11.27 1.39 8.14
N ASN A 261 9.98 1.71 8.30
CA ASN A 261 9.47 3.06 8.35
C ASN A 261 8.92 3.45 9.73
N GLY A 262 9.01 2.60 10.75
CA GLY A 262 8.51 2.93 12.09
C GLY A 262 7.00 3.11 12.13
N ARG A 263 6.28 2.23 11.44
CA ARG A 263 4.81 2.08 11.53
C ARG A 263 4.50 0.79 12.26
N HIS A 264 3.38 0.74 12.98
CA HIS A 264 2.85 -0.53 13.49
C HIS A 264 2.21 -1.32 12.34
N SER A 265 2.06 -2.63 12.50
CA SER A 265 1.29 -3.39 11.51
C SER A 265 0.50 -4.57 12.04
N ILE A 266 -0.53 -4.94 11.29
CA ILE A 266 -1.22 -6.23 11.38
C ILE A 266 -1.07 -6.90 10.02
N ALA A 267 -0.52 -8.11 10.01
CA ALA A 267 -0.48 -8.98 8.85
C ALA A 267 -1.30 -10.23 9.15
N SER A 268 -2.22 -10.58 8.25
CA SER A 268 -3.08 -11.75 8.34
C SER A 268 -3.12 -12.45 7.00
N ASP A 269 -3.10 -13.78 7.06
CA ASP A 269 -3.22 -14.62 5.87
C ASP A 269 -3.76 -16.01 6.27
N LEU A 270 -4.39 -16.69 5.32
CA LEU A 270 -4.77 -18.10 5.47
C LEU A 270 -3.55 -19.02 5.38
N ASP A 271 -2.43 -18.57 4.78
CA ASP A 271 -1.20 -19.35 4.70
C ASP A 271 -0.54 -19.52 6.09
N PRO A 272 -0.41 -20.75 6.62
CA PRO A 272 0.23 -21.00 7.91
C PRO A 272 1.70 -20.58 7.94
N ASN A 273 2.35 -20.43 6.78
CA ASN A 273 3.76 -20.05 6.66
C ASN A 273 4.00 -18.54 6.74
N LEU A 274 2.95 -17.71 6.85
CA LEU A 274 3.07 -16.25 6.93
C LEU A 274 4.14 -15.81 7.95
N ARG A 275 4.13 -16.39 9.15
CA ARG A 275 5.09 -16.05 10.20
C ARG A 275 6.53 -16.33 9.79
N GLU A 276 6.76 -17.51 9.21
CA GLU A 276 8.09 -17.89 8.72
C GLU A 276 8.55 -16.97 7.58
N TYR A 277 7.65 -16.57 6.68
CA TYR A 277 7.96 -15.63 5.61
C TYR A 277 8.38 -14.26 6.15
N VAL A 278 7.65 -13.72 7.13
CA VAL A 278 7.99 -12.46 7.79
C VAL A 278 9.36 -12.57 8.46
N ASP A 279 9.60 -13.60 9.27
CA ASP A 279 10.86 -13.78 9.99
C ASP A 279 12.06 -13.81 9.01
N ARG A 280 11.98 -14.63 7.95
CA ARG A 280 13.01 -14.69 6.91
C ARG A 280 13.21 -13.36 6.20
N LEU A 281 12.13 -12.63 5.90
CA LEU A 281 12.21 -11.36 5.15
C LEU A 281 12.84 -10.27 6.02
N VAL A 282 12.48 -10.23 7.31
CA VAL A 282 13.08 -9.38 8.32
C VAL A 282 14.58 -9.65 8.43
N GLU A 283 15.00 -10.92 8.59
CA GLU A 283 16.42 -11.29 8.66
C GLU A 283 17.21 -10.82 7.42
N LYS A 284 16.64 -11.03 6.22
CA LYS A 284 17.24 -10.63 4.95
C LYS A 284 17.39 -9.12 4.81
N LYS A 285 16.52 -8.32 5.43
CA LYS A 285 16.59 -6.85 5.41
C LYS A 285 17.45 -6.30 6.54
N ALA A 286 17.36 -6.86 7.74
CA ALA A 286 18.19 -6.49 8.88
C ALA A 286 19.69 -6.81 8.65
N GLY A 287 19.98 -7.89 7.92
CA GLY A 287 21.35 -8.25 7.52
C GLY A 287 21.94 -7.40 6.38
N GLY A 288 21.20 -6.43 5.83
CA GLY A 288 21.64 -5.60 4.71
C GLY A 288 21.50 -4.10 5.00
N GLU A 289 22.60 -3.43 5.34
CA GLU A 289 22.82 -1.95 5.43
C GLU A 289 21.77 -1.06 6.12
N ILE A 290 20.63 -1.58 6.55
CA ILE A 290 19.57 -0.86 7.26
C ILE A 290 19.47 -1.47 8.64
N ASN A 291 19.98 -0.77 9.65
CA ASN A 291 19.73 -1.13 11.04
C ASN A 291 18.24 -0.89 11.31
N PRO A 292 17.41 -1.93 11.50
CA PRO A 292 15.99 -1.72 11.67
C PRO A 292 15.74 -0.92 12.95
N LEU A 293 14.65 -0.14 12.95
CA LEU A 293 14.11 0.45 14.17
C LEU A 293 13.81 -0.68 15.16
N LYS A 294 13.77 -0.39 16.48
CA LYS A 294 13.37 -1.40 17.44
C LYS A 294 11.93 -1.84 17.14
N PHE A 295 11.68 -3.13 17.09
CA PHE A 295 10.36 -3.68 16.81
C PHE A 295 10.12 -5.00 17.56
N GLU A 296 8.85 -5.34 17.74
CA GLU A 296 8.38 -6.59 18.33
C GLU A 296 7.37 -7.26 17.39
N LEU A 297 7.59 -8.56 17.12
CA LEU A 297 6.64 -9.40 16.39
C LEU A 297 5.73 -10.10 17.40
N LEU A 298 4.43 -9.86 17.27
CA LEU A 298 3.39 -10.35 18.15
C LEU A 298 2.64 -11.49 17.47
N ASP A 299 2.25 -12.50 18.25
CA ASP A 299 1.29 -13.51 17.82
C ASP A 299 -0.16 -13.09 18.13
N ALA A 300 -1.12 -13.94 17.76
CA ALA A 300 -2.54 -13.66 17.95
C ALA A 300 -2.92 -13.45 19.44
N SER A 301 -2.23 -14.09 20.38
CA SER A 301 -2.50 -13.96 21.82
C SER A 301 -2.03 -12.62 22.40
N GLN A 302 -1.20 -11.91 21.65
CA GLN A 302 -0.58 -10.64 22.04
C GLN A 302 -1.14 -9.44 21.26
N ILE A 303 -2.18 -9.62 20.44
CA ILE A 303 -2.73 -8.54 19.61
C ILE A 303 -3.28 -7.37 20.44
N ASP A 304 -3.76 -7.63 21.65
CA ASP A 304 -4.25 -6.58 22.55
C ASP A 304 -3.13 -5.57 22.90
N THR A 305 -1.89 -6.02 23.03
CA THR A 305 -0.72 -5.14 23.24
C THR A 305 -0.56 -4.14 22.08
N LEU A 306 -0.81 -4.57 20.84
CA LEU A 306 -0.76 -3.67 19.69
C LEU A 306 -1.80 -2.55 19.83
N PHE A 307 -3.03 -2.89 20.24
CA PHE A 307 -4.10 -1.90 20.39
C PHE A 307 -3.87 -0.97 21.58
N GLU A 308 -3.34 -1.48 22.69
CA GLU A 308 -2.98 -0.65 23.84
C GLU A 308 -1.92 0.40 23.47
N GLU A 309 -0.90 0.02 22.70
CA GLU A 309 0.20 0.91 22.30
C GLU A 309 -0.25 1.91 21.21
N THR A 310 -1.01 1.45 20.21
CA THR A 310 -1.47 2.33 19.12
C THR A 310 -2.56 3.33 19.54
N ASN A 311 -3.27 3.07 20.64
CA ASN A 311 -4.27 3.99 21.19
C ASN A 311 -3.68 5.01 22.20
N GLN A 312 -2.54 4.72 22.83
CA GLN A 312 -1.88 5.65 23.75
C GLN A 312 -1.38 6.93 23.04
N ASP A 313 -0.99 6.82 21.77
CA ASP A 313 -0.55 7.95 20.93
C ASP A 313 -1.71 8.83 20.39
N ALA A 314 -2.97 8.45 20.64
CA ALA A 314 -4.16 9.15 20.16
C ALA A 314 -4.81 10.09 21.20
N ALA A 315 -4.29 10.17 22.42
CA ALA A 315 -4.77 11.00 23.53
C ALA A 315 -3.94 12.28 23.72
#